data_AF-A0A2N7VB63-F1
#
_entry.id   AF-A0A2N7VB63-F1
#
_cell.length_a   1.000
_cell.length_b   1.000
_cell.length_c   1.000
_cell.angle_alpha   90.00
_cell.angle_beta   90.00
_cell.angle_gamma   90.00
#
_symmetry.space_group_name_H-M   'P 1'
#
loop_
_entity.id
_entity.type
_entity.pdbx_description
1 polymer ?
#
loop_
_entity_poly.entity_id
_entity_poly.type
_entity_poly.pdbx_seq_one_letter_code
_entity_poly.pdbx_strand_id
1 'polypeptide(L)'
;MDIIELARQAGLQVLLDARIGSQTYHSVCGSLPALQRFAEAIEAQARERSPQPRAAPRPRPRSPHHGARRLRKGAPRPETAPCTPRELTGRRPRPAPRSASAV
;
A
#
# COMPACT_ATOMS: atom_id res chain seq x y z
N MET A 1 4.57 -23.72 4.35
CA MET A 1 3.26 -23.23 4.82
C MET A 1 2.33 -24.42 4.79
N ASP A 2 1.93 -24.91 5.95
CA ASP A 2 0.87 -25.90 6.07
C ASP A 2 -0.46 -25.16 6.19
N ILE A 3 -1.28 -25.24 5.13
CA ILE A 3 -2.55 -24.52 5.05
C ILE A 3 -3.63 -25.12 5.95
N ILE A 4 -3.51 -26.42 6.28
CA ILE A 4 -4.48 -27.13 7.11
C ILE A 4 -4.30 -26.74 8.57
N GLU A 5 -3.06 -26.61 9.02
CA GLU A 5 -2.76 -26.10 10.36
C GLU A 5 -3.19 -24.64 10.53
N LEU A 6 -2.99 -23.79 9.52
CA LEU A 6 -3.50 -22.42 9.54
C LEU A 6 -5.03 -22.37 9.66
N ALA A 7 -5.74 -23.26 8.96
CA ALA A 7 -7.20 -23.35 9.06
C ALA A 7 -7.64 -23.74 10.49
N ARG A 8 -6.97 -24.71 11.09
CA ARG A 8 -7.22 -25.14 12.49
C ARG A 8 -6.97 -24.00 13.48
N GLN A 9 -5.84 -23.31 13.35
CA GLN A 9 -5.48 -22.17 14.20
C GLN A 9 -6.47 -20.99 14.06
N ALA A 10 -7.00 -20.76 12.86
CA ALA A 10 -8.02 -19.75 12.62
C ALA A 10 -9.39 -20.11 13.20
N GLY A 11 -9.58 -21.38 13.61
CA GLY A 11 -10.84 -21.90 14.17
C GLY A 11 -11.78 -22.49 13.12
N LEU A 12 -11.25 -22.88 11.95
CA LEU A 12 -11.99 -23.66 10.97
C LEU A 12 -11.88 -25.16 11.31
N GLN A 13 -13.00 -25.86 11.18
CA GLN A 13 -13.06 -27.32 11.29
C GLN A 13 -12.73 -27.95 9.94
N VAL A 14 -11.76 -28.86 9.94
CA VAL A 14 -11.37 -29.65 8.76
C VAL A 14 -12.16 -30.96 8.81
N LEU A 15 -13.03 -31.19 7.83
CA LEU A 15 -14.06 -32.22 7.89
C LEU A 15 -13.78 -33.46 7.05
N LEU A 16 -12.94 -33.36 6.02
CA LEU A 16 -12.87 -34.43 5.01
C LEU A 16 -11.47 -34.53 4.43
N ASP A 17 -10.93 -35.75 4.37
CA ASP A 17 -9.68 -36.09 3.68
C ASP A 17 -10.04 -37.06 2.54
N ALA A 18 -10.65 -36.55 1.47
CA ALA A 18 -10.93 -37.39 0.31
C ALA A 18 -9.64 -37.54 -0.50
N ARG A 19 -9.36 -38.74 -1.01
CA ARG A 19 -8.23 -38.94 -1.92
C ARG A 19 -8.73 -39.50 -3.23
N ILE A 20 -8.52 -38.76 -4.32
CA ILE A 20 -8.83 -39.19 -5.68
C ILE A 20 -7.50 -39.35 -6.41
N GLY A 21 -7.13 -40.60 -6.69
CA GLY A 21 -5.83 -40.95 -7.23
C GLY A 21 -4.68 -40.56 -6.29
N SER A 22 -3.85 -39.60 -6.73
CA SER A 22 -2.72 -39.05 -5.97
C SER A 22 -3.03 -37.74 -5.24
N GLN A 23 -4.22 -37.18 -5.43
CA GLN A 23 -4.60 -35.88 -4.84
C GLN A 23 -5.45 -36.08 -3.59
N THR A 24 -5.09 -35.37 -2.53
CA THR A 24 -5.86 -35.32 -1.28
C THR A 24 -6.61 -33.99 -1.20
N TYR A 25 -7.90 -34.07 -0.93
CA TYR A 25 -8.84 -32.96 -0.87
C TYR A 25 -9.28 -32.77 0.57
N HIS A 26 -9.19 -31.52 1.02
CA HIS A 26 -9.60 -31.12 2.35
C HIS A 26 -10.78 -30.15 2.27
N SER A 27 -11.84 -30.45 3.03
CA SER A 27 -12.97 -29.52 3.19
C SER A 27 -12.86 -28.82 4.53
N VAL A 28 -13.08 -27.50 4.55
CA VAL A 28 -13.08 -26.70 5.78
C VAL A 28 -14.40 -25.99 5.96
N CYS A 29 -14.88 -25.92 7.19
CA CYS A 29 -16.10 -25.19 7.56
C CYS A 29 -15.87 -24.39 8.83
N GLY A 30 -16.66 -23.34 9.04
CA GLY A 30 -16.57 -22.50 10.22
C GLY A 30 -17.34 -21.20 10.05
N SER A 31 -17.24 -20.34 11.06
CA SER A 31 -17.89 -19.04 11.04
C SER A 31 -17.14 -18.04 10.13
N LEU A 32 -17.84 -17.00 9.67
CA LEU A 32 -17.23 -15.95 8.87
C LEU A 32 -16.02 -15.28 9.57
N PRO A 33 -16.05 -14.98 10.88
CA PRO A 33 -14.87 -14.48 11.58
C PRO A 33 -13.67 -15.43 11.58
N ALA A 34 -13.90 -16.75 11.58
CA ALA A 34 -12.82 -17.73 11.45
C ALA A 34 -12.20 -17.70 10.05
N LEU A 35 -13.03 -17.55 9.00
CA LEU A 35 -12.54 -17.38 7.64
C LEU A 35 -11.72 -16.08 7.46
N GLN A 36 -12.13 -15.00 8.11
CA GLN A 36 -11.37 -13.74 8.11
C GLN A 36 -9.99 -13.90 8.73
N ARG A 37 -9.89 -14.49 9.93
CA ARG A 37 -8.59 -14.78 10.58
C ARG A 37 -7.71 -15.68 9.73
N PHE A 38 -8.30 -16.65 9.04
CA PHE A 38 -7.58 -17.53 8.13
C PHE A 38 -6.95 -16.75 6.95
N ALA A 39 -7.70 -15.84 6.34
CA ALA A 39 -7.18 -14.98 5.27
C ALA A 39 -6.02 -14.10 5.75
N GLU A 40 -6.17 -13.47 6.91
CA GLU A 40 -5.11 -12.65 7.54
C GLU A 40 -3.84 -13.48 7.80
N ALA A 41 -3.99 -14.71 8.30
CA ALA A 41 -2.86 -15.58 8.58
C ALA A 41 -2.12 -16.00 7.30
N ILE A 42 -2.83 -16.25 6.19
CA ILE A 42 -2.24 -16.52 4.88
C ILE A 42 -1.43 -15.30 4.39
N GLU A 43 -2.01 -14.09 4.49
CA GLU A 43 -1.34 -12.87 4.06
C GLU A 43 -0.06 -12.60 4.87
N ALA A 44 -0.11 -12.78 6.19
CA ALA A 44 1.05 -12.63 7.06
C ALA A 44 2.19 -13.60 6.67
N GLN A 45 1.86 -14.87 6.44
CA GLN A 45 2.83 -15.88 6.01
C GLN A 45 3.40 -15.60 4.61
N ALA A 46 2.57 -15.14 3.68
CA ALA A 46 3.03 -14.74 2.36
C ALA A 46 4.00 -13.54 2.42
N ARG A 47 3.74 -12.59 3.33
CA ARG A 47 4.61 -11.44 3.56
C ARG A 47 5.95 -11.84 4.15
N GLU A 48 5.97 -12.72 5.14
CA GLU A 48 7.19 -13.22 5.79
C GLU A 48 8.09 -13.99 4.81
N ARG A 49 7.47 -14.76 3.91
CA ARG A 49 8.18 -15.55 2.90
C ARG A 49 8.69 -14.73 1.71
N SER A 50 8.15 -13.53 1.51
CA SER A 50 8.61 -12.62 0.48
C SER A 50 9.90 -11.94 0.96
N PRO A 51 11.02 -12.01 0.21
CA PRO A 51 12.18 -11.20 0.53
C PRO A 51 11.75 -9.73 0.47
N GLN A 52 11.65 -9.10 1.64
CA GLN A 52 11.39 -7.67 1.74
C GLN A 52 12.40 -6.97 0.83
N PRO A 53 11.97 -6.11 -0.12
CA PRO A 53 12.90 -5.24 -0.78
C PRO A 53 13.52 -4.39 0.32
N ARG A 54 14.79 -4.69 0.66
CA ARG A 54 15.59 -3.87 1.58
C ARG A 54 15.38 -2.44 1.11
N ALA A 55 14.79 -1.61 1.97
CA ALA A 55 14.59 -0.19 1.68
C ALA A 55 15.91 0.33 1.11
N ALA A 56 15.89 0.73 -0.17
CA ALA A 56 17.09 1.15 -0.86
C ALA A 56 17.79 2.18 0.01
N PRO A 57 19.12 2.10 0.20
CA PRO A 57 19.82 3.05 1.04
C PRO A 57 19.47 4.45 0.56
N ARG A 58 18.87 5.26 1.45
CA ARG A 58 18.55 6.65 1.16
C ARG A 58 19.81 7.31 0.60
N PRO A 59 19.74 8.02 -0.53
CA PRO A 59 20.91 8.71 -1.07
C PRO A 59 21.42 9.67 0.02
N ARG A 60 22.68 9.49 0.44
CA ARG A 60 23.30 10.37 1.43
C ARG A 60 23.28 11.79 0.86
N PRO A 61 22.86 12.81 1.62
CA PRO A 61 23.01 14.18 1.17
C PRO A 61 24.51 14.42 0.96
N ARG A 62 24.91 14.74 -0.28
CA ARG A 62 26.29 15.13 -0.58
C ARG A 62 26.58 16.38 0.24
N SER A 63 27.53 16.28 1.17
CA SER A 63 27.98 17.42 1.97
C SER A 63 28.33 18.59 1.06
N PRO A 64 27.88 19.82 1.35
CA PRO A 64 28.31 20.99 0.61
C PRO A 64 29.82 21.14 0.78
N HIS A 65 30.59 21.07 -0.32
CA HIS A 65 32.01 21.37 -0.28
C HIS A 65 32.20 22.85 0.10
N HIS A 66 32.76 23.09 1.30
CA HIS A 66 33.26 24.40 1.73
C HIS A 66 34.43 24.82 0.82
N GLY A 67 34.15 25.51 -0.28
CA GLY A 67 35.25 25.91 -1.18
C GLY A 67 34.85 26.54 -2.50
N ALA A 68 34.01 27.57 -2.51
CA ALA A 68 33.94 28.48 -3.65
C ALA A 68 33.59 29.90 -3.20
N ARG A 69 34.56 30.54 -2.54
CA ARG A 69 34.59 31.99 -2.36
C ARG A 69 34.92 32.62 -3.74
N ARG A 70 33.94 32.70 -4.65
CA ARG A 70 34.10 33.54 -5.84
C ARG A 70 33.74 34.98 -5.50
N LEU A 71 34.69 35.84 -5.86
CA LEU A 71 34.75 37.26 -5.63
C LEU A 71 33.44 37.96 -6.01
N ARG A 72 32.98 38.81 -5.09
CA ARG A 72 32.03 39.88 -5.38
C ARG A 72 32.67 40.80 -6.43
N LYS A 73 31.98 41.10 -7.52
CA LYS A 73 32.28 42.27 -8.33
C LYS A 73 30.99 42.84 -8.91
N GLY A 74 30.51 43.93 -8.27
CA GLY A 74 29.65 45.03 -8.74
C GLY A 74 28.37 44.70 -9.52
N ALA A 75 27.29 45.46 -9.52
CA ALA A 75 26.80 46.66 -8.85
C ALA A 75 25.30 46.76 -9.29
N PRO A 76 24.47 47.66 -8.74
CA PRO A 76 23.01 47.51 -8.74
C PRO A 76 22.34 48.11 -9.99
N ARG A 77 21.07 47.72 -10.27
CA ARG A 77 19.93 48.65 -10.46
C ARG A 77 18.57 47.91 -10.66
N PRO A 78 17.45 48.59 -10.38
CA PRO A 78 16.17 48.00 -9.97
C PRO A 78 15.18 47.85 -11.15
N GLU A 79 13.95 47.46 -10.78
CA GLU A 79 12.72 47.39 -11.59
C GLU A 79 12.50 46.10 -12.39
N THR A 80 11.60 45.24 -11.90
CA THR A 80 10.20 45.28 -12.36
C THR A 80 9.33 44.26 -11.61
N ALA A 81 8.21 44.78 -11.10
CA ALA A 81 6.90 44.16 -10.88
C ALA A 81 6.74 42.85 -10.07
N PRO A 82 5.94 42.85 -8.98
CA PRO A 82 5.41 41.64 -8.38
C PRO A 82 4.19 41.13 -9.17
N CYS A 83 4.30 39.98 -9.82
CA CYS A 83 3.12 39.21 -10.24
C CYS A 83 2.78 38.19 -9.14
N THR A 84 1.74 38.53 -8.39
CA THR A 84 1.07 37.69 -7.40
C THR A 84 0.34 36.51 -8.05
N PRO A 85 -0.08 35.50 -7.26
CA PRO A 85 -0.24 34.13 -7.74
C PRO A 85 -1.53 33.88 -8.52
N ARG A 86 -1.42 32.95 -9.47
CA ARG A 86 -2.51 32.38 -10.26
C ARG A 86 -3.28 31.35 -9.42
N GLU A 87 -4.18 31.80 -8.56
CA GLU A 87 -5.21 30.93 -7.97
C GLU A 87 -6.33 30.70 -9.00
N LEU A 88 -6.18 29.65 -9.82
CA LEU A 88 -7.31 29.10 -10.54
C LEU A 88 -8.19 28.31 -9.56
N THR A 89 -9.25 28.97 -9.13
CA THR A 89 -10.48 28.38 -8.60
C THR A 89 -10.90 27.17 -9.43
N GLY A 90 -10.60 25.97 -8.93
CA GLY A 90 -11.03 24.70 -9.50
C GLY A 90 -12.07 24.02 -8.61
N ARG A 91 -13.20 24.69 -8.34
CA ARG A 91 -14.37 24.04 -7.75
C ARG A 91 -14.87 22.97 -8.73
N ARG A 92 -14.71 21.69 -8.38
CA ARG A 92 -15.58 20.62 -8.91
C ARG A 92 -16.38 20.03 -7.75
N PRO A 93 -17.62 20.49 -7.50
CA PRO A 93 -18.56 19.68 -6.75
C PRO A 93 -18.91 18.44 -7.57
N ARG A 94 -18.79 17.26 -6.94
CA ARG A 94 -19.20 15.97 -7.50
C ARG A 94 -20.71 15.96 -7.78
N PRO A 95 -21.19 15.30 -8.85
CA PRO A 95 -22.63 15.17 -9.11
C PRO A 95 -23.30 14.27 -8.07
N ALA A 96 -24.52 14.66 -7.65
CA ALA A 96 -25.37 13.90 -6.75
C ALA A 96 -25.96 12.64 -7.44
N PRO A 97 -26.19 11.55 -6.71
CA PRO A 97 -26.82 10.34 -7.25
C PRO A 97 -28.31 10.58 -7.55
N ARG A 98 -28.76 10.14 -8.73
CA ARG A 98 -30.16 10.15 -9.15
C ARG A 98 -30.90 9.00 -8.44
N SER A 99 -31.77 9.35 -7.50
CA SER A 99 -32.80 8.45 -6.97
C SER A 99 -34.02 8.47 -7.88
N ALA A 100 -34.26 7.40 -8.64
CA ALA A 100 -35.58 7.10 -9.22
C ALA A 100 -35.60 5.65 -9.74
N SER A 101 -36.20 4.75 -8.97
CA SER A 101 -36.97 3.62 -9.50
C SER A 101 -37.93 3.18 -8.41
N ALA A 102 -39.14 3.70 -8.51
CA ALA A 102 -40.34 3.14 -7.92
C ALA A 102 -41.35 3.10 -9.06
N VAL A 103 -41.48 1.92 -9.69
CA VAL A 103 -42.72 1.35 -10.24
C VAL A 103 -42.53 -0.15 -10.28
#